data_AF-A0A2P5XCG5-F1
#
_entry.id   AF-A0A2P5XCG5-F1
#
_cell.length_a   1.000
_cell.length_b   1.000
_cell.length_c   1.000
_cell.angle_alpha   90.00
_cell.angle_beta   90.00
_cell.angle_gamma   90.00
#
_symmetry.space_group_name_H-M   'P 1'
#
loop_
_entity.id
_entity.type
_entity.pdbx_description
1 polymer ?
#
loop_
_entity_poly.entity_id
_entity_poly.type
_entity_poly.pdbx_seq_one_letter_code
_entity_poly.pdbx_strand_id
1 'polypeptide(L)'
;MLLLRGIVMEIQTCGKPIDSLLEKVLCMNILSSNYFKELYQFKTYHEVIDEIYNQDDHVELWMTGNCRGPSTAFFLLYKFFTMKPTVKQMHGLL
;
A
#
# COMPACT_ATOMS: atom_id res chain seq x y z
N MET A 1 -20.20 33.85 6.56
CA MET A 1 -19.17 33.49 5.57
C MET A 1 -18.70 32.06 5.87
N LEU A 2 -19.37 31.09 5.26
CA LEU A 2 -19.15 29.66 5.44
C LEU A 2 -17.84 29.25 4.75
N LEU A 3 -16.77 29.01 5.51
CA LEU A 3 -15.64 28.23 5.03
C LEU A 3 -15.88 26.76 5.40
N LEU A 4 -16.65 26.09 4.55
CA LEU A 4 -16.63 24.63 4.43
C LEU A 4 -15.22 24.21 4.00
N ARG A 5 -14.30 24.07 4.95
CA ARG A 5 -13.13 23.21 4.77
C ARG A 5 -13.70 21.81 4.56
N GLY A 6 -13.72 21.35 3.30
CA GLY A 6 -14.13 20.00 2.95
C GLY A 6 -13.38 19.03 3.86
N ILE A 7 -14.12 18.33 4.72
CA ILE A 7 -13.57 17.37 5.65
C ILE A 7 -12.90 16.29 4.80
N VAL A 8 -11.58 16.23 4.81
CA VAL A 8 -10.85 15.10 4.26
C VAL A 8 -11.18 13.93 5.18
N MET A 9 -12.12 13.08 4.75
CA MET A 9 -12.51 11.91 5.52
C MET A 9 -11.42 10.86 5.39
N GLU A 10 -10.67 10.66 6.47
CA GLU A 10 -9.74 9.55 6.61
C GLU A 10 -10.52 8.23 6.73
N ILE A 11 -9.94 7.15 6.24
CA ILE A 11 -10.51 5.81 6.41
C ILE A 11 -10.46 5.45 7.89
N GLN A 12 -11.56 4.91 8.43
CA GLN A 12 -11.51 4.26 9.73
C GLN A 12 -10.68 2.99 9.64
N THR A 13 -9.56 2.97 10.37
CA THR A 13 -8.69 1.79 10.52
C THR A 13 -8.87 1.20 11.93
N CYS A 14 -8.30 0.01 12.16
CA CYS A 14 -8.28 -0.60 13.49
C CYS A 14 -7.39 0.14 14.52
N GLY A 15 -6.86 1.32 14.18
CA GLY A 15 -6.00 2.16 15.04
C GLY A 15 -4.57 1.63 15.22
N LYS A 16 -4.26 0.46 14.66
CA LYS A 16 -2.93 -0.14 14.71
C LYS A 16 -2.12 0.21 13.45
N PRO A 17 -0.80 0.43 13.55
CA PRO A 17 0.05 0.63 12.38
C PRO A 17 0.06 -0.63 11.52
N ILE A 18 0.15 -0.47 10.20
CA ILE A 18 0.13 -1.59 9.24
C ILE A 18 1.22 -2.63 9.54
N ASP A 19 2.39 -2.20 10.01
CA ASP A 19 3.52 -3.08 10.36
C ASP A 19 3.18 -4.07 11.48
N SER A 20 2.22 -3.73 12.34
CA SER A 20 1.76 -4.59 13.43
C SER A 20 0.65 -5.56 13.02
N LEU A 21 0.11 -5.40 11.81
CA LEU A 21 -0.93 -6.26 11.25
C LEU A 21 -0.35 -7.40 10.40
N LEU A 22 0.95 -7.34 10.10
CA LEU A 22 1.65 -8.30 9.28
C LEU A 22 2.61 -9.16 10.11
N GLU A 23 2.95 -10.35 9.61
CA GLU A 23 3.96 -11.20 10.25
C GLU A 23 5.32 -10.47 10.27
N LYS A 24 6.04 -10.56 11.40
CA LYS A 24 7.32 -9.85 11.58
C LYS A 24 8.33 -10.14 10.47
N VAL A 25 8.43 -11.40 10.03
CA VAL A 25 9.34 -11.81 8.95
C VAL A 25 8.97 -11.14 7.63
N LEU A 26 7.67 -11.02 7.33
CA LEU A 26 7.17 -10.36 6.13
C LEU A 26 7.50 -8.86 6.15
N CYS A 27 7.26 -8.17 7.27
CA CYS A 27 7.66 -6.77 7.43
C CYS A 27 9.16 -6.58 7.23
N MET A 28 9.99 -7.44 7.82
CA MET A 28 11.44 -7.38 7.63
C MET A 28 11.84 -7.58 6.16
N ASN A 29 11.21 -8.51 5.46
CA ASN A 29 11.47 -8.75 4.04
C ASN A 29 11.03 -7.55 3.18
N ILE A 30 9.91 -6.93 3.51
CA ILE A 30 9.42 -5.75 2.80
C ILE A 30 10.39 -4.57 2.95
N LEU A 31 10.70 -4.21 4.19
CA LEU A 31 11.51 -3.03 4.51
C LEU A 31 12.98 -3.16 4.07
N SER A 32 13.50 -4.40 3.98
CA SER A 32 14.87 -4.65 3.52
C SER A 32 15.01 -4.67 2.00
N SER A 33 13.92 -4.92 1.27
CA SER A 33 13.92 -5.05 -0.19
C SER A 33 14.34 -3.76 -0.89
N ASN A 34 15.21 -3.87 -1.89
CA ASN A 34 15.58 -2.75 -2.75
C ASN A 34 14.40 -2.30 -3.61
N TYR A 35 13.56 -3.23 -4.07
CA TYR A 35 12.34 -2.91 -4.81
C TYR A 35 11.44 -1.97 -4.01
N PHE A 36 11.20 -2.29 -2.72
CA PHE A 36 10.39 -1.43 -1.87
C PHE A 36 10.99 -0.03 -1.70
N LYS A 37 12.32 0.08 -1.63
CA LYS A 37 12.99 1.37 -1.54
C LYS A 37 12.81 2.20 -2.82
N GLU A 38 12.79 1.56 -3.98
CA GLU A 38 12.52 2.23 -5.25
C GLU A 38 11.09 2.79 -5.29
N LEU A 39 10.11 2.14 -4.66
CA LEU A 39 8.73 2.65 -4.55
C LEU A 39 8.62 3.98 -3.78
N TYR A 40 9.66 4.46 -3.09
CA TYR A 40 9.68 5.83 -2.54
C TYR A 40 9.73 6.91 -3.61
N GLN A 41 10.06 6.57 -4.86
CA GLN A 41 9.97 7.50 -5.99
C GLN A 41 8.52 7.91 -6.27
N PHE A 42 7.55 7.03 -6.00
CA PHE A 42 6.13 7.32 -6.11
C PHE A 42 5.66 8.14 -4.91
N LYS A 43 5.24 9.37 -5.19
CA LYS A 43 4.88 10.38 -4.18
C LYS A 43 3.38 10.61 -4.11
N THR A 44 2.65 10.26 -5.15
CA THR A 44 1.21 10.47 -5.25
C THR A 44 0.45 9.17 -5.23
N TYR A 45 -0.81 9.24 -4.79
CA TYR A 45 -1.76 8.13 -4.86
C TYR A 45 -1.86 7.59 -6.30
N HIS A 46 -1.98 8.49 -7.29
CA HIS A 46 -2.18 8.10 -8.68
C HIS A 46 -1.02 7.27 -9.23
N GLU A 47 0.23 7.69 -8.98
CA GLU A 47 1.41 6.93 -9.41
C GLU A 47 1.43 5.50 -8.85
N VAL A 48 1.07 5.33 -7.57
CA VAL A 48 1.03 3.99 -6.95
C VAL A 48 -0.12 3.16 -7.53
N ILE A 49 -1.26 3.77 -7.81
CA ILE A 49 -2.41 3.09 -8.42
C ILE A 49 -2.12 2.68 -9.87
N ASP A 50 -1.54 3.57 -10.66
CA ASP A 50 -1.14 3.28 -12.04
C ASP A 50 -0.16 2.11 -12.07
N GLU A 51 0.80 2.08 -11.15
CA GLU A 51 1.73 0.97 -11.02
C GLU A 51 1.02 -0.34 -10.64
N ILE A 52 0.03 -0.30 -9.75
CA ILE A 52 -0.79 -1.47 -9.39
C ILE A 52 -1.56 -2.00 -10.60
N TYR A 53 -2.17 -1.12 -11.41
CA TYR A 53 -2.88 -1.53 -12.64
C TYR A 53 -1.96 -2.10 -13.72
N ASN A 54 -0.67 -1.72 -13.71
CA ASN A 54 0.33 -2.22 -14.64
C ASN A 54 0.99 -3.53 -14.20
N GLN A 55 0.73 -4.02 -12.97
CA GLN A 55 1.22 -5.34 -12.55
C GLN A 55 0.43 -6.45 -13.26
N ASP A 56 1.14 -7.50 -13.68
CA ASP A 56 0.52 -8.71 -14.23
C ASP A 56 -0.52 -9.30 -13.27
N ASP A 57 -1.58 -9.92 -13.82
CA ASP A 57 -2.80 -10.45 -13.15
C ASP A 57 -2.57 -11.43 -11.97
N HIS A 58 -1.32 -11.75 -11.65
CA HIS A 58 -0.94 -12.63 -10.55
C HIS A 58 -0.77 -11.86 -9.23
N VAL A 59 -1.90 -11.59 -8.56
CA VAL A 59 -1.92 -11.03 -7.20
C VAL A 59 -1.68 -12.15 -6.17
N GLU A 60 -0.49 -12.74 -6.17
CA GLU A 60 -0.10 -13.64 -5.08
C GLU A 60 0.26 -12.81 -3.84
N LEU A 61 -0.21 -13.17 -2.66
CA LEU A 61 0.24 -12.49 -1.42
C LEU A 61 1.65 -12.95 -1.01
N TRP A 62 2.05 -14.13 -1.47
CA TRP A 62 3.26 -14.83 -1.06
C TRP A 62 3.81 -15.65 -2.22
N MET A 63 5.10 -15.49 -2.54
CA MET A 63 5.74 -16.28 -3.59
C MET A 63 5.89 -17.74 -3.13
N THR A 64 5.29 -18.68 -3.84
CA THR A 64 5.33 -20.10 -3.48
C THR A 64 6.76 -20.64 -3.50
N GLY A 65 7.32 -21.05 -2.35
CA GLY A 65 8.66 -21.63 -2.24
C GLY A 65 9.40 -21.31 -0.93
N ASN A 66 10.66 -21.74 -0.81
CA ASN A 66 11.55 -21.47 0.34
C ASN A 66 11.91 -19.96 0.48
N CYS A 67 11.50 -19.15 -0.49
CA CYS A 67 11.62 -17.69 -0.47
C CYS A 67 10.34 -17.11 0.12
N ARG A 68 10.33 -16.84 1.44
CA ARG A 68 9.23 -16.19 2.19
C ARG A 68 9.01 -14.71 1.80
N GLY A 69 9.15 -14.39 0.52
CA GLY A 69 9.13 -13.03 0.00
C GLY A 69 7.70 -12.58 -0.33
N PRO A 70 7.35 -11.31 -0.03
CA PRO A 70 6.15 -10.69 -0.57
C PRO A 70 6.23 -10.65 -2.11
N SER A 71 5.10 -10.70 -2.79
CA SER A 71 5.02 -10.42 -4.23
C SER A 71 5.15 -8.92 -4.53
N THR A 72 5.36 -8.60 -5.81
CA THR A 72 5.38 -7.22 -6.31
C THR A 72 4.08 -6.48 -6.02
N ALA A 73 2.93 -7.12 -6.25
CA ALA A 73 1.62 -6.57 -5.90
C ALA A 73 1.49 -6.29 -4.39
N PHE A 74 2.05 -7.15 -3.53
CA PHE A 74 2.02 -6.94 -2.10
C PHE A 74 2.91 -5.77 -1.65
N PHE A 75 4.07 -5.57 -2.27
CA PHE A 75 4.91 -4.38 -2.02
C PHE A 75 4.16 -3.08 -2.33
N LEU A 76 3.46 -3.02 -3.47
CA LEU A 76 2.69 -1.86 -3.89
C LEU A 76 1.49 -1.61 -2.98
N LEU A 77 0.78 -2.68 -2.57
CA LEU A 77 -0.33 -2.58 -1.63
C LEU A 77 0.14 -2.08 -0.25
N TYR A 78 1.26 -2.59 0.24
CA TYR A 78 1.85 -2.11 1.49
C TYR A 78 2.26 -0.63 1.39
N LYS A 79 2.96 -0.24 0.31
CA LYS A 79 3.27 1.16 0.00
C LYS A 79 2.01 2.03 -0.02
N PHE A 80 0.97 1.59 -0.70
CA PHE A 80 -0.31 2.29 -0.79
C PHE A 80 -0.90 2.59 0.60
N PHE A 81 -0.96 1.61 1.49
CA PHE A 81 -1.48 1.81 2.84
C PHE A 81 -0.57 2.68 3.73
N THR A 82 0.75 2.72 3.48
CA THR A 82 1.63 3.68 4.19
C THR A 82 1.31 5.13 3.87
N MET A 83 0.68 5.41 2.73
CA MET A 83 0.28 6.76 2.30
C MET A 83 -1.03 7.25 2.95
N LYS A 84 -1.73 6.40 3.73
CA LYS A 84 -2.99 6.72 4.42
C LYS A 84 -4.05 7.28 3.46
N PRO A 85 -4.57 6.47 2.52
CA PRO A 85 -5.56 6.92 1.56
C PRO A 85 -6.83 7.47 2.24
N THR A 86 -7.48 8.40 1.56
CA THR A 86 -8.77 8.97 1.99
C THR A 86 -9.94 8.08 1.58
N VAL A 87 -11.11 8.28 2.20
CA VAL A 87 -12.35 7.56 1.81
C VAL A 87 -12.65 7.76 0.32
N LYS A 88 -12.46 8.97 -0.21
CA LYS A 88 -12.65 9.26 -1.65
C LYS A 88 -11.69 8.48 -2.54
N GLN A 89 -10.43 8.39 -2.15
CA GLN A 89 -9.41 7.63 -2.87
C GLN A 89 -9.70 6.13 -2.85
N MET A 90 -10.24 5.59 -1.76
CA MET A 90 -10.69 4.18 -1.74
C MET A 90 -11.88 3.95 -2.64
N HIS A 91 -12.84 4.86 -2.65
CA HIS A 91 -13.99 4.76 -3.56
C HIS A 91 -13.57 4.84 -5.03
N GLY A 92 -12.49 5.54 -5.36
CA GLY A 92 -11.96 5.61 -6.73
C GLY A 92 -11.28 4.32 -7.22
N LEU A 93 -11.13 3.30 -6.36
CA LEU A 93 -10.57 1.98 -6.74
C LEU A 93 -11.64 0.96 -7.16
N LEU A 94 -12.92 1.25 -6.93
CA LEU A 94 -14.07 0.39 -7.22
C LEU A 94 -14.79 0.85 -8.49
#